data_AF-A0A3D2LAB0-F1
#
_entry.id   AF-A0A3D2LAB0-F1
#
_cell.length_a   1.000
_cell.length_b   1.000
_cell.length_c   1.000
_cell.angle_alpha   90.00
_cell.angle_beta   90.00
_cell.angle_gamma   90.00
#
_symmetry.space_group_name_H-M   'P 1'
#
loop_
_entity.id
_entity.type
_entity.pdbx_description
1 polymer ?
#
loop_
_entity_poly.entity_id
_entity_poly.type
_entity_poly.pdbx_seq_one_letter_code
_entity_poly.pdbx_strand_id
1 'polypeptide(L)' 'GAEEFAESNCRLPQLRTEIWEGFVLANFDPDAAPFAPPVETFRKYFENFRLADMKVVHTLEFDSEWNWKVL' A
#
# COMPACT_ATOMS: atom_id res chain seq x y z
N GLY A 1 40.25 -10.46 -3.47
CA GLY A 1 39.12 -11.41 -3.51
C GLY A 1 37.85 -10.60 -3.55
N ALA A 2 36.96 -10.92 -4.51
CA ALA A 2 35.75 -10.19 -4.91
C ALA A 2 35.97 -9.00 -5.87
N GLU A 3 36.65 -9.20 -6.99
CA GLU A 3 36.64 -8.23 -8.12
C GLU A 3 35.31 -8.26 -8.91
N GLU A 4 34.48 -9.30 -8.72
CA GLU A 4 33.19 -9.49 -9.41
C GLU A 4 31.96 -9.22 -8.53
N PHE A 5 32.14 -8.82 -7.26
CA PHE A 5 31.01 -8.51 -6.38
C PHE A 5 30.47 -7.10 -6.66
N ALA A 6 29.26 -7.01 -7.19
CA ALA A 6 28.54 -5.76 -7.39
C ALA A 6 27.48 -5.58 -6.30
N GLU A 7 27.82 -4.81 -5.26
CA GLU A 7 26.92 -4.50 -4.13
C GLU A 7 25.56 -3.94 -4.58
N SER A 8 25.55 -3.19 -5.69
CA SER A 8 24.34 -2.65 -6.32
C SER A 8 23.32 -3.73 -6.71
N ASN A 9 23.79 -4.95 -6.99
CA ASN A 9 22.96 -6.08 -7.40
C ASN A 9 22.46 -6.89 -6.18
N CYS A 10 22.88 -6.54 -4.97
CA CYS A 10 22.54 -7.21 -3.72
C CYS A 10 21.53 -6.41 -2.87
N ARG A 11 20.63 -5.67 -3.52
CA ARG A 11 19.57 -4.92 -2.85
C ARG A 11 18.31 -5.75 -2.64
N LEU A 12 17.50 -5.39 -1.64
CA LEU A 12 16.18 -5.99 -1.44
C LEU A 12 15.27 -5.70 -2.65
N PRO A 13 14.37 -6.63 -3.02
CA PRO A 13 13.30 -6.35 -3.98
C PRO A 13 12.51 -5.11 -3.57
N GLN A 14 12.15 -4.30 -4.56
CA GLN A 14 11.40 -3.06 -4.34
C GLN A 14 9.94 -3.26 -4.74
N LEU A 15 9.03 -2.67 -3.97
CA LEU A 15 7.60 -2.63 -4.26
C LEU A 15 7.19 -1.24 -4.70
N ARG A 16 6.24 -1.17 -5.62
CA ARG A 16 5.60 0.10 -5.96
C ARG A 16 4.72 0.52 -4.77
N THR A 17 4.91 1.73 -4.28
CA THR A 17 4.13 2.26 -3.15
C THR A 17 3.60 3.65 -3.44
N GLU A 18 2.43 3.96 -2.86
CA GLU A 18 1.76 5.25 -2.97
C GLU A 18 1.13 5.63 -1.62
N ILE A 19 1.02 6.94 -1.35
CA ILE A 19 0.26 7.46 -0.21
C ILE A 19 -1.06 8.03 -0.74
N TRP A 20 -2.18 7.57 -0.17
CA TRP A 20 -3.52 8.09 -0.49
C TRP A 20 -4.27 8.36 0.82
N GLU A 21 -4.65 9.62 1.07
CA GLU A 21 -5.44 10.03 2.25
C GLU A 21 -4.88 9.48 3.59
N GLY A 22 -3.55 9.41 3.73
CA GLY A 22 -2.86 8.86 4.91
C GLY A 22 -2.61 7.36 4.91
N PHE A 23 -3.19 6.60 3.97
CA PHE A 23 -2.95 5.18 3.80
C PHE A 23 -1.71 4.94 2.94
N VAL A 24 -0.94 3.90 3.28
CA VAL A 24 0.15 3.37 2.45
C VAL A 24 -0.39 2.22 1.61
N LEU A 25 -0.32 2.36 0.30
CA LEU A 25 -0.72 1.35 -0.67
C LEU A 25 0.54 0.72 -1.27
N ALA A 26 0.52 -0.60 -1.45
CA ALA A 26 1.61 -1.35 -2.08
C ALA A 26 1.08 -2.16 -3.26
N ASN A 27 1.89 -2.23 -4.32
CA ASN A 27 1.59 -3.01 -5.51
C ASN A 27 2.82 -3.86 -5.91
N PHE A 28 2.56 -5.13 -6.22
CA PHE A 28 3.57 -6.08 -6.69
C PHE A 28 3.91 -5.89 -8.17
N ASP A 29 3.03 -5.26 -8.94
CA ASP A 29 3.29 -4.89 -10.33
C ASP A 29 4.09 -3.56 -10.39
N PRO A 30 5.35 -3.59 -10.86
CA PRO A 30 6.17 -2.38 -10.95
C PRO A 30 5.64 -1.36 -11.97
N ASP A 31 4.85 -1.82 -12.94
CA ASP A 31 4.30 -1.02 -14.04
C ASP A 31 2.85 -0.59 -13.77
N ALA A 32 2.34 -0.80 -12.55
CA ALA A 32 0.98 -0.43 -12.18
C ALA A 32 0.73 1.07 -12.34
N ALA A 33 -0.43 1.40 -12.93
CA ALA A 33 -0.92 2.77 -13.01
C ALA A 33 -1.17 3.37 -11.61
N PRO A 34 -1.12 4.72 -11.47
CA PRO A 34 -1.39 5.38 -10.20
C PRO A 34 -2.76 5.01 -9.61
N PHE A 35 -2.81 4.84 -8.29
CA PHE A 35 -4.05 4.44 -7.60
C PHE A 35 -5.09 5.56 -7.55
N ALA A 36 -4.66 6.81 -7.38
CA ALA A 36 -5.56 7.93 -7.07
C ALA A 36 -6.61 8.26 -8.17
N PRO A 37 -6.28 8.31 -9.49
CA PRO A 37 -7.22 8.79 -10.50
C PRO A 37 -8.53 7.97 -10.61
N PRO A 38 -8.51 6.62 -10.58
CA PRO A 38 -9.74 5.82 -10.60
C PRO A 38 -10.67 6.01 -9.38
N VAL A 39 -10.16 6.51 -8.25
CA VAL A 39 -10.88 6.59 -6.97
C VAL A 39 -11.17 8.02 -6.51
N GLU A 40 -11.02 9.01 -7.39
CA GLU A 40 -11.18 10.43 -7.04
C GLU A 40 -12.58 10.75 -6.44
N THR A 41 -13.61 10.01 -6.86
CA THR A 41 -14.95 10.13 -6.30
C THR A 41 -15.01 9.77 -4.81
N PHE A 42 -14.20 8.81 -4.36
CA PHE A 42 -14.10 8.46 -2.94
C PHE A 42 -13.38 9.53 -2.14
N ARG A 43 -12.35 10.17 -2.71
CA ARG A 43 -11.67 11.30 -2.06
C ARG A 43 -12.67 12.41 -1.71
N LYS A 44 -13.55 12.76 -2.64
CA LYS A 44 -14.64 13.72 -2.38
C LYS A 44 -15.62 13.24 -1.32
N TYR A 45 -15.99 11.96 -1.36
CA TYR A 45 -16.92 11.38 -0.37
C TYR A 45 -16.34 11.44 1.05
N PHE A 46 -15.03 11.22 1.21
CA PHE A 46 -14.37 11.15 2.51
C PHE A 46 -13.74 12.47 2.99
N GLU A 47 -13.86 13.56 2.24
CA GLU A 47 -13.19 14.84 2.53
C GLU A 47 -13.38 15.32 3.99
N ASN A 48 -14.61 15.22 4.50
CA ASN A 48 -14.95 15.68 5.85
C ASN A 48 -14.42 14.78 6.98
N PHE A 49 -13.96 13.57 6.67
CA PHE A 49 -13.43 12.64 7.67
C PHE A 49 -11.97 12.89 8.02
N ARG A 50 -11.24 13.66 7.18
CA ARG A 50 -9.81 13.96 7.36
C ARG A 50 -9.00 12.69 7.61
N LEU A 51 -9.13 11.72 6.71
CA LEU A 51 -8.52 10.40 6.84
C LEU A 51 -7.00 10.50 7.10
N ALA A 52 -6.31 11.46 6.46
CA ALA A 52 -4.89 11.70 6.64
C ALA A 52 -4.47 12.07 8.08
N ASP A 53 -5.39 12.62 8.88
CA ASP A 53 -5.14 13.03 10.26
C ASP A 53 -5.43 11.91 11.27
N MET A 54 -6.03 10.80 10.83
CA MET A 54 -6.45 9.72 11.72
C MET A 54 -5.27 9.05 12.43
N LYS A 55 -5.56 8.53 13.63
CA LYS A 55 -4.63 7.75 14.44
C LYS A 55 -5.24 6.40 14.76
N VAL A 56 -4.40 5.37 14.74
CA VAL A 56 -4.81 4.03 15.16
C VAL A 56 -5.05 4.05 16.67
N VAL A 57 -6.31 3.83 17.06
CA VAL A 57 -6.70 3.70 18.48
C VAL A 57 -6.70 2.23 18.90
N HIS A 58 -7.03 1.33 18.00
CA HIS A 58 -7.07 -0.11 18.24
C HIS A 58 -6.93 -0.90 16.93
N THR A 59 -6.38 -2.11 17.00
CA THR A 59 -6.23 -3.04 15.88
C THR A 59 -6.75 -4.41 16.31
N LEU A 60 -7.59 -5.03 15.48
CA LEU A 60 -8.13 -6.36 15.68
C LEU A 60 -7.65 -7.28 14.56
N GLU A 61 -7.33 -8.52 14.89
CA GLU A 61 -6.90 -9.56 13.95
C GLU A 61 -7.78 -10.80 14.14
N PHE A 62 -8.25 -11.36 13.01
CA PHE A 62 -9.13 -12.53 13.00
C PHE A 62 -8.68 -13.52 11.93
N ASP A 63 -8.25 -14.71 12.35
CA ASP A 63 -8.04 -15.82 11.42
C ASP A 63 -9.41 -16.38 11.00
N SER A 64 -9.73 -16.22 9.71
CA SER A 64 -11.02 -16.58 9.16
C SER A 64 -10.89 -17.78 8.22
N GLU A 65 -11.53 -18.90 8.57
CA GLU A 65 -11.49 -20.16 7.79
C GLU A 65 -12.48 -20.17 6.60
N TRP A 66 -12.70 -19.02 5.97
CA TRP A 66 -13.56 -18.89 4.80
C TRP A 66 -12.93 -17.99 3.72
N ASN A 67 -13.49 -18.06 2.52
CA ASN A 67 -13.02 -17.26 1.40
C ASN A 67 -13.28 -15.76 1.63
N TRP A 68 -12.30 -14.91 1.29
CA TRP A 68 -12.39 -13.45 1.45
C TRP A 68 -13.60 -12.80 0.78
N LYS A 69 -14.17 -13.41 -0.28
CA LYS A 69 -15.35 -12.87 -0.98
C LYS A 69 -16.66 -13.02 -0.20
N VAL A 70 -16.66 -13.77 0.90
CA VAL A 70 -17.84 -13.94 1.78
C VAL A 70 -17.87 -12.87 2.88
N LEU A 71 -16.76 -12.14 3.06
CA LEU A 71 -16.69 -10.98 3.95
C LEU A 71 -17.54 -9.82 3.42
#